data_AF-A0A955VHX6-F1
#
_entry.id   AF-A0A955VHX6-F1
#
_cell.length_a   1.000
_cell.length_b   1.000
_cell.length_c   1.000
_cell.angle_alpha   90.00
_cell.angle_beta   90.00
_cell.angle_gamma   90.00
#
_symmetry.space_group_name_H-M   'P 1'
#
loop_
_entity.id
_entity.type
_entity.pdbx_description
1 polymer ?
#
loop_
_entity_poly.entity_id
_entity_poly.type
_entity_poly.pdbx_seq_one_letter_code
_entity_poly.pdbx_strand_id
1 'polypeptide(L)' 'ADIYALGVLFFLMFVGSFPFESDEVFAHHLHTPPPDPRSVNPTVSPALAAIILRCLAKDRERRFPDVATLKAALLTEI' A
#
# COMPACT_ATOMS: atom_id res chain seq x y z
N ALA A 1 2.56 8.97 9.49
CA ALA A 1 1.19 8.55 9.20
C ALA A 1 0.91 8.65 7.69
N ASP A 2 1.48 9.66 7.03
CA ASP A 2 1.17 10.06 5.65
C ASP A 2 1.50 9.00 4.59
N ILE A 3 2.63 8.29 4.72
CA ILE A 3 3.02 7.22 3.78
C ILE A 3 2.06 6.03 3.83
N TYR A 4 1.52 5.72 5.02
CA TYR A 4 0.54 4.64 5.17
C TYR A 4 -0.78 4.99 4.48
N ALA A 5 -1.28 6.20 4.74
CA ALA A 5 -2.51 6.70 4.10
C ALA A 5 -2.36 6.78 2.57
N LEU A 6 -1.20 7.19 2.06
CA LEU A 6 -0.89 7.12 0.63
C LEU A 6 -0.89 5.69 0.10
N GLY A 7 -0.37 4.72 0.86
CA GLY A 7 -0.46 3.31 0.50
C GLY A 7 -1.91 2.83 0.38
N VAL A 8 -2.79 3.24 1.29
CA VAL A 8 -4.23 2.94 1.22
C VAL A 8 -4.87 3.58 -0.01
N LEU A 9 -4.52 4.84 -0.30
CA LEU A 9 -5.02 5.55 -1.47
C LEU A 9 -4.55 4.90 -2.78
N PHE A 10 -3.28 4.52 -2.88
CA PHE A 10 -2.76 3.82 -4.06
C PHE A 10 -3.44 2.47 -4.25
N PHE A 11 -3.65 1.72 -3.15
CA PHE A 11 -4.42 0.49 -3.22
C PHE A 11 -5.81 0.77 -3.81
N LEU A 12 -6.53 1.76 -3.28
CA LEU A 12 -7.84 2.15 -3.83
C LEU A 12 -7.79 2.54 -5.32
N MET A 13 -6.81 3.34 -5.73
CA MET A 13 -6.70 3.83 -7.11
C MET A 13 -6.41 2.71 -8.12
N PHE A 14 -5.54 1.77 -7.75
CA PHE A 14 -5.08 0.72 -8.66
C PHE A 14 -5.88 -0.58 -8.54
N VAL A 15 -6.51 -0.82 -7.40
CA VAL A 15 -7.31 -2.03 -7.16
C VAL A 15 -8.81 -1.76 -7.31
N GLY A 16 -9.26 -0.53 -7.01
CA GLY A 16 -10.67 -0.13 -7.07
C GLY A 16 -11.46 -0.36 -5.78
N SER A 17 -10.84 -0.91 -4.74
CA SER A 17 -11.42 -1.12 -3.41
C SER A 17 -10.41 -0.82 -2.31
N PHE A 18 -10.85 -0.71 -1.06
CA PHE A 18 -9.91 -0.52 0.05
C PHE A 18 -9.20 -1.85 0.40
N PRO A 19 -7.98 -1.79 0.96
CA PRO A 19 -7.27 -3.00 1.38
C PRO A 19 -7.99 -3.75 2.51
N PHE A 20 -8.85 -3.08 3.27
CA PHE A 20 -9.67 -3.67 4.33
C PHE A 20 -11.06 -3.05 4.31
N GLU A 21 -12.10 -3.88 4.25
CA GLU A 21 -13.51 -3.49 4.30
C GLU A 21 -14.22 -4.41 5.30
N SER A 22 -14.54 -3.89 6.49
CA SER A 22 -15.13 -4.63 7.60
C SER A 22 -15.66 -3.67 8.67
N ASP A 23 -16.49 -4.12 9.60
CA ASP A 23 -16.87 -3.29 10.77
C ASP A 23 -15.68 -3.02 11.72
N GLU A 24 -14.60 -3.80 11.63
CA GLU A 24 -13.39 -3.71 12.48
C GLU A 24 -12.18 -3.08 11.77
N VAL A 25 -12.40 -2.10 10.88
CA VAL A 25 -11.35 -1.46 10.04
C VAL A 25 -10.11 -1.05 10.85
N PHE A 26 -10.31 -0.52 12.06
CA PHE A 26 -9.20 -0.09 12.92
C PHE A 26 -8.28 -1.25 13.32
N ALA A 27 -8.84 -2.40 13.69
CA ALA A 27 -8.07 -3.59 14.06
C ALA A 27 -7.29 -4.13 12.85
N HIS A 28 -7.89 -4.11 11.66
CA HIS A 28 -7.21 -4.53 10.44
C HIS A 28 -6.02 -3.63 10.09
N HIS A 29 -6.15 -2.31 10.25
CA HIS A 29 -5.03 -1.41 10.03
C HIS A 29 -3.86 -1.62 11.00
N LEU A 30 -4.11 -2.16 12.20
CA LEU A 30 -3.07 -2.49 13.19
C LEU A 30 -2.44 -3.88 12.98
N HIS A 31 -3.27 -4.90 12.76
CA HIS A 31 -2.83 -6.28 12.95
C HIS A 31 -2.89 -7.14 11.68
N THR A 32 -3.77 -6.82 10.74
CA THR A 32 -3.98 -7.69 9.57
C THR A 32 -3.02 -7.32 8.46
N PRO A 33 -2.24 -8.27 7.92
CA PRO A 33 -1.40 -7.99 6.75
C PRO A 33 -2.28 -7.52 5.58
N PRO A 34 -1.87 -6.46 4.85
CA PRO A 34 -2.63 -6.02 3.68
C PRO A 34 -2.67 -7.13 2.62
N PRO A 35 -3.79 -7.27 1.88
CA PRO A 35 -3.83 -8.16 0.73
C PRO A 35 -2.83 -7.72 -0.34
N ASP A 36 -2.34 -8.66 -1.14
CA ASP A 36 -1.56 -8.33 -2.33
C ASP A 36 -2.47 -7.61 -3.35
N PRO A 37 -2.15 -6.37 -3.79
CA PRO A 37 -2.92 -5.69 -4.82
C PRO A 37 -3.17 -6.53 -6.08
N ARG A 38 -2.22 -7.41 -6.43
CA ARG A 38 -2.28 -8.26 -7.63
C ARG A 38 -3.21 -9.45 -7.50
N SER A 39 -3.57 -9.85 -6.27
CA SER A 39 -4.58 -10.90 -6.07
C SER A 39 -5.97 -10.40 -6.42
N VAL A 40 -6.20 -9.08 -6.37
CA VAL A 40 -7.47 -8.44 -6.69
C VAL A 40 -7.45 -7.84 -8.10
N ASN A 41 -6.40 -7.09 -8.46
CA ASN A 41 -6.19 -6.60 -9.82
C ASN A 41 -4.86 -7.10 -10.42
N PRO A 42 -4.88 -8.19 -11.21
CA PRO A 42 -3.67 -8.77 -11.80
C PRO A 42 -2.94 -7.86 -12.80
N THR A 43 -3.57 -6.78 -13.27
CA THR A 43 -2.93 -5.80 -14.18
C THR A 43 -1.95 -4.89 -13.46
N VAL A 44 -2.00 -4.83 -12.13
CA VAL A 44 -1.02 -4.10 -11.32
C VAL A 44 0.36 -4.74 -11.50
N SER A 45 1.35 -3.91 -11.82
CA SER A 45 2.71 -4.39 -12.03
C SER A 45 3.30 -5.01 -10.74
N PRO A 46 4.21 -5.98 -10.83
CA PRO A 46 4.90 -6.53 -9.67
C PRO A 46 5.59 -5.46 -8.82
N ALA A 47 6.16 -4.44 -9.47
CA ALA A 47 6.91 -3.38 -8.82
C ALA A 47 5.97 -2.41 -8.07
N LEU A 48 4.86 -1.99 -8.69
CA LEU A 48 3.87 -1.14 -8.04
C LEU A 48 3.24 -1.84 -6.83
N ALA A 49 2.92 -3.13 -6.96
CA ALA A 49 2.39 -3.91 -5.85
C ALA A 49 3.34 -3.94 -4.65
N ALA A 50 4.64 -4.12 -4.90
CA ALA A 50 5.66 -4.08 -3.86
C ALA A 50 5.76 -2.69 -3.19
N ILE A 51 5.65 -1.61 -3.96
CA ILE A 51 5.61 -0.23 -3.43
C ILE A 51 4.38 -0.03 -2.53
N ILE A 52 3.20 -0.42 -2.99
CA ILE A 52 1.94 -0.32 -2.23
C ILE A 52 2.04 -1.11 -0.92
N LEU A 53 2.49 -2.36 -0.98
CA LEU A 53 2.66 -3.22 0.20
C LEU A 53 3.67 -2.65 1.19
N ARG A 54 4.77 -2.04 0.71
CA ARG A 54 5.75 -1.36 1.56
C ARG A 54 5.15 -0.14 2.26
N CYS A 55 4.35 0.66 1.57
CA CYS A 55 3.62 1.77 2.20
C CYS A 55 2.65 1.28 3.29
N LEU A 56 2.00 0.13 3.06
CA LEU A 56 1.04 -0.50 3.98
C LEU A 56 1.68 -1.35 5.09
N ALA A 57 3.01 -1.37 5.20
CA ALA A 57 3.69 -2.10 6.28
C ALA A 57 3.20 -1.62 7.65
N LYS A 58 2.98 -2.54 8.60
CA LYS A 58 2.49 -2.19 9.94
C LYS A 58 3.55 -1.49 10.77
N ASP A 59 4.75 -2.04 10.72
CA ASP A 59 5.96 -1.43 11.26
C ASP A 59 6.34 -0.19 10.41
N ARG A 60 6.47 0.96 11.08
CA ARG A 60 6.82 2.22 10.44
C ARG A 60 8.22 2.16 9.80
N GLU A 61 9.16 1.46 10.42
CA GLU A 61 10.55 1.37 9.94
C GLU A 61 10.67 0.57 8.65
N ARG A 62 9.66 -0.27 8.34
CA ARG A 62 9.60 -1.02 7.08
C ARG A 62 9.02 -0.21 5.92
N ARG A 63 8.42 0.95 6.20
CA ARG A 63 7.85 1.83 5.16
C ARG A 63 8.96 2.58 4.42
N PHE A 64 8.56 3.46 3.51
CA PHE A 64 9.46 4.49 3.03
C PHE A 64 9.75 5.48 4.18
N PRO A 65 10.99 5.99 4.29
CA PRO A 65 11.35 6.93 5.36
C PRO A 65 10.66 8.29 5.16
N ASP A 66 10.46 8.69 3.90
CA ASP A 66 9.85 9.94 3.50
C ASP A 66 9.18 9.83 2.11
N VAL A 67 8.44 10.89 1.74
CA VAL A 67 7.75 10.99 0.45
C VAL A 67 8.73 11.10 -0.71
N ALA A 68 9.92 11.66 -0.50
CA ALA A 68 10.93 11.81 -1.55
C ALA A 68 11.44 10.44 -2.03
N THR A 69 11.70 9.53 -1.08
CA THR A 69 12.11 8.15 -1.34
C THR A 69 11.00 7.35 -2.01
N LEU A 70 9.76 7.52 -1.57
CA LEU A 70 8.59 6.93 -2.24
C LEU A 70 8.46 7.42 -3.69
N LYS A 71 8.56 8.73 -3.92
CA LYS A 71 8.52 9.32 -5.25
C LYS A 71 9.61 8.77 -6.16
N ALA A 72 10.83 8.65 -5.65
CA ALA A 72 11.94 8.06 -6.41
C ALA A 72 11.63 6.63 -6.84
N ALA A 73 11.08 5.80 -5.96
CA ALA A 73 10.68 4.43 -6.26
C ALA A 73 9.59 4.35 -7.35
N LEU A 74 8.61 5.26 -7.33
CA LEU A 74 7.56 5.34 -8.35
C LEU A 74 8.13 5.74 -9.72
N LEU A 75 9.07 6.67 -9.77
CA LEU A 75 9.67 7.14 -11.02
C LEU A 75 10.60 6.11 -11.67
N THR A 76 11.11 5.14 -10.91
CA THR A 76 11.87 4.00 -11.47
C THR A 76 10.99 2.89 -12.06
N GLU A 77 9.68 2.96 -11.82
CA GLU A 77 8.71 1.96 -12.28
C GLU A 77 8.01 2.34 -13.59
N ILE A 78 7.94 3.64 -13.90
CA ILE A 78 7.37 4.23 -15.12
C ILE A 78 8.42 4.25 -16.23
#